data_AF-A0A9Q0NZU1-F1
#
_entry.id   AF-A0A9Q0NZU1-F1
#
_cell.length_a   1.000
_cell.length_b   1.000
_cell.length_c   1.000
_cell.angle_alpha   90.00
_cell.angle_beta   90.00
_cell.angle_gamma   90.00
#
_symmetry.space_group_name_H-M   'P 1'
#
loop_
_entity.id
_entity.type
_entity.pdbx_description
1 polymer ?
#
loop_
_entity_poly.entity_id
_entity_poly.type
_entity_poly.pdbx_seq_one_letter_code
_entity_poly.pdbx_strand_id
1 'polypeptide(L)'
;MPMYKPNSYRNARLDVGVGGQVLDLETAVKDGVLGGVGGGVLVSAGVAEKLDLKKMIGELASVEVPSVFICPISLDPMEDPVTLCTGQTYERSNILKWFSLGHCTCPTTMQELWDDTVTPNRTMQQLIYSWFSQKFLAMKKRSEDVQGRAIELLENLKKVKGQARVQTLKELRQVVAAHSTARKAVLDNGGTASVSSLLGPFTTHAVGSEAVGILVNLDLDFASKSNLRQPAKVSLMVDMLNEGSIETKINCTRLIEMLMEGTDFEHESLSSLSLLVGLLRLVKDKRHPNGLLAGLGLLKSICSHESVTGLSCEHWDSSSIGGALTKFEQ
;
A
#
# COMPACT_ATOMS: atom_id res chain seq x y z
N MET A 1 -47.34 57.58 15.47
CA MET A 1 -46.96 57.60 14.03
C MET A 1 -46.64 59.03 13.66
N PRO A 2 -45.53 59.29 12.95
CA PRO A 2 -45.47 59.00 11.51
C PRO A 2 -44.23 58.21 11.07
N MET A 3 -44.45 57.40 10.03
CA MET A 3 -43.43 56.86 9.11
C MET A 3 -43.27 57.83 7.93
N TYR A 4 -42.05 57.99 7.39
CA TYR A 4 -41.68 57.64 5.99
C TYR A 4 -40.23 58.08 5.63
N LYS A 5 -39.31 57.11 5.60
CA LYS A 5 -38.42 56.63 4.50
C LYS A 5 -37.63 57.60 3.56
N PRO A 6 -36.53 57.11 2.93
CA PRO A 6 -35.15 57.57 3.13
C PRO A 6 -34.54 58.26 1.90
N ASN A 7 -33.34 58.85 2.03
CA ASN A 7 -32.56 59.30 0.89
C ASN A 7 -31.10 58.77 0.89
N SER A 8 -30.82 57.95 -0.12
CA SER A 8 -29.60 57.93 -0.95
C SER A 8 -28.22 58.16 -0.31
N TYR A 9 -27.47 57.06 -0.21
CA TYR A 9 -26.03 56.92 -0.44
C TYR A 9 -25.16 58.18 -0.55
N ARG A 10 -24.20 58.31 0.38
CA ARG A 10 -22.81 58.68 0.04
C ARG A 10 -21.83 57.90 0.92
N ASN A 11 -20.96 57.16 0.24
CA ASN A 11 -19.79 56.46 0.77
C ASN A 11 -18.89 57.39 1.58
N ALA A 12 -18.55 56.98 2.81
CA ALA A 12 -17.28 57.33 3.44
C ALA A 12 -16.73 56.08 4.10
N ARG A 13 -15.68 55.51 3.48
CA ARG A 13 -14.82 54.47 4.04
C ARG A 13 -14.11 55.04 5.26
N LEU A 14 -14.22 54.36 6.40
CA LEU A 14 -13.16 54.33 7.41
C LEU A 14 -12.89 52.86 7.75
N ASP A 15 -11.66 52.49 7.43
CA ASP A 15 -11.06 51.18 7.51
C ASP A 15 -10.38 51.05 8.88
N VAL A 16 -10.81 50.08 9.71
CA VAL A 16 -10.02 49.57 10.84
C VAL A 16 -10.31 48.07 10.92
N GLY A 17 -9.25 47.29 10.68
CA GLY A 17 -9.31 45.87 10.39
C GLY A 17 -9.69 44.98 11.56
N VAL A 18 -10.55 44.00 11.25
CA VAL A 18 -10.73 42.77 12.01
C VAL A 18 -10.67 41.64 10.98
N GLY A 19 -9.59 40.86 11.03
CA GLY A 19 -9.35 39.69 10.18
C GLY A 19 -10.23 38.50 10.56
N GLY A 20 -11.54 38.67 10.56
CA GLY A 20 -12.48 37.57 10.50
C GLY A 20 -12.73 37.23 9.03
N GLN A 21 -12.15 36.13 8.54
CA GLN A 21 -12.58 35.56 7.28
C GLN A 21 -13.99 35.00 7.47
N VAL A 22 -15.00 35.80 7.14
CA VAL A 22 -16.33 35.30 6.82
C VAL A 22 -16.15 34.41 5.59
N LEU A 23 -16.32 33.10 5.76
CA LEU A 23 -16.36 32.16 4.65
C LEU A 23 -17.58 32.51 3.81
N ASP A 24 -17.32 33.17 2.68
CA ASP A 24 -18.31 33.53 1.69
C ASP A 24 -18.93 32.24 1.12
N LEU A 25 -20.21 32.04 1.44
CA LEU A 25 -20.96 30.83 1.10
C LEU A 25 -21.04 30.63 -0.42
N GLU A 26 -20.96 31.71 -1.19
CA GLU A 26 -20.96 31.66 -2.67
C GLU A 26 -19.66 31.11 -3.25
N THR A 27 -18.53 31.28 -2.55
CA THR A 27 -17.24 30.71 -2.97
C THR A 27 -17.18 29.20 -2.70
N ALA A 28 -17.75 28.73 -1.57
CA ALA A 28 -17.83 27.30 -1.25
C ALA A 28 -18.74 26.49 -2.21
N VAL A 29 -19.74 27.13 -2.81
CA VAL A 29 -20.60 26.53 -3.84
C VAL A 29 -19.86 26.37 -5.17
N LYS A 30 -18.91 27.25 -5.47
CA LYS A 30 -18.15 27.22 -6.74
C LYS A 30 -17.05 26.15 -6.76
N ASP A 31 -16.51 25.79 -5.59
CA ASP A 31 -15.45 24.79 -5.43
C ASP A 31 -15.97 23.34 -5.27
N GLY A 32 -17.26 23.10 -5.48
CA GLY A 32 -17.82 21.74 -5.55
C GLY A 32 -17.87 20.97 -4.23
N VAL A 33 -17.73 21.65 -3.09
CA VAL A 33 -17.81 21.05 -1.74
C VAL A 33 -19.24 20.67 -1.34
N LEU A 34 -20.25 21.23 -2.01
CA LEU A 34 -21.65 20.81 -1.90
C LEU A 34 -22.15 20.42 -3.29
N GLY A 35 -22.12 19.11 -3.58
CA GLY A 35 -22.47 18.53 -4.87
C GLY A 35 -23.88 18.91 -5.32
N GLY A 36 -23.98 19.91 -6.20
CA GLY A 36 -25.13 20.16 -7.04
C GLY A 36 -24.95 19.43 -8.37
N VAL A 37 -25.57 18.25 -8.53
CA VAL A 37 -25.85 17.69 -9.84
C VAL A 37 -27.35 17.76 -10.06
N GLY A 38 -27.79 18.81 -10.75
CA GLY A 38 -29.09 18.83 -11.40
C GLY A 38 -29.05 17.87 -12.58
N GLY A 39 -29.88 16.82 -12.52
CA GLY A 39 -30.04 15.84 -13.58
C GLY A 39 -30.67 14.56 -13.04
N GLY A 40 -31.99 14.44 -13.20
CA GLY A 40 -32.79 13.37 -12.60
C GLY A 40 -32.28 11.96 -12.90
N VAL A 41 -31.96 11.24 -11.83
CA VAL A 41 -32.03 9.79 -11.75
C VAL A 41 -32.66 9.47 -10.40
N LEU A 42 -33.87 8.91 -10.44
CA LEU A 42 -34.48 8.24 -9.29
C LEU A 42 -33.60 7.02 -8.96
N VAL A 43 -32.59 7.22 -8.12
CA VAL A 43 -31.91 6.10 -7.48
C VAL A 43 -32.81 5.65 -6.36
N SER A 44 -33.35 4.44 -6.52
CA SER A 44 -34.08 3.71 -5.51
C SER A 44 -33.32 3.77 -4.17
N ALA A 45 -34.06 4.11 -3.11
CA ALA A 45 -33.60 4.05 -1.74
C ALA A 45 -33.26 2.59 -1.36
N GLY A 46 -32.05 2.15 -1.71
CA GLY A 46 -31.37 1.10 -0.98
C GLY A 46 -30.89 1.71 0.34
N VAL A 47 -31.23 1.06 1.44
CA VAL A 47 -30.71 1.39 2.77
C VAL A 47 -29.18 1.30 2.68
N ALA A 48 -28.52 2.45 2.48
CA ALA A 48 -27.07 2.55 2.57
C ALA A 48 -26.73 2.26 4.02
N GLU A 49 -26.21 1.06 4.27
CA GLU A 49 -25.64 0.69 5.54
C GLU A 49 -24.67 1.79 5.95
N LYS A 50 -24.97 2.47 7.07
CA LYS A 50 -24.18 3.61 7.53
C LYS A 50 -22.79 3.07 7.86
N LEU A 51 -21.79 3.42 7.05
CA LEU A 51 -20.40 3.01 7.24
C LEU A 51 -19.95 3.41 8.65
N ASP A 52 -19.32 2.48 9.36
CA ASP A 52 -18.85 2.74 10.72
C ASP A 52 -17.67 3.73 10.71
N LEU A 53 -17.78 4.86 11.42
CA LEU A 53 -16.77 5.92 11.41
C LEU A 53 -15.43 5.42 11.95
N LYS A 54 -15.48 4.64 13.03
CA LYS A 54 -14.29 4.07 13.66
C LYS A 54 -13.54 3.15 12.70
N LYS A 55 -14.26 2.29 11.98
CA LYS A 55 -13.68 1.46 10.91
C LYS A 55 -13.03 2.31 9.81
N MET A 56 -13.69 3.37 9.35
CA MET A 56 -13.14 4.24 8.29
C MET A 56 -11.86 4.95 8.74
N ILE A 57 -11.81 5.46 9.97
CA ILE A 57 -10.61 6.07 10.55
C ILE A 57 -9.45 5.06 10.57
N GLY A 58 -9.72 3.82 11.00
CA GLY A 58 -8.71 2.75 11.04
C GLY A 58 -8.15 2.39 9.66
N GLU A 59 -9.00 2.27 8.64
CA GLU A 59 -8.55 1.93 7.28
C GLU A 59 -7.86 3.11 6.55
N LEU A 60 -8.07 4.35 7.00
CA LEU A 60 -7.50 5.57 6.40
C LEU A 60 -6.30 6.14 7.18
N ALA A 61 -5.65 5.35 8.04
CA ALA A 61 -4.59 5.80 8.93
C ALA A 61 -3.40 6.52 8.24
N SER A 62 -3.18 6.29 6.93
CA SER A 62 -2.11 6.95 6.15
C SER A 62 -2.54 8.24 5.44
N VAL A 63 -3.80 8.67 5.61
CA VAL A 63 -4.33 9.88 4.95
C VAL A 63 -4.16 11.08 5.87
N GLU A 64 -3.69 12.20 5.31
CA GLU A 64 -3.60 13.46 6.03
C GLU A 64 -5.01 13.98 6.36
N VAL A 65 -5.37 13.88 7.64
CA VAL A 65 -6.66 14.32 8.16
C VAL A 65 -6.61 15.82 8.46
N PRO A 66 -7.59 16.62 8.01
CA PRO A 66 -7.68 18.04 8.35
C PRO A 66 -7.62 18.27 9.86
N SER A 67 -6.78 19.20 10.31
CA SER A 67 -6.56 19.51 11.73
C SER A 67 -7.84 19.89 12.48
N VAL A 68 -8.84 20.46 11.80
CA VAL A 68 -10.15 20.80 12.37
C VAL A 68 -10.95 19.58 12.84
N PHE A 69 -10.64 18.38 12.33
CA PHE A 69 -11.25 17.12 12.74
C PHE A 69 -10.49 16.43 13.87
N ILE A 70 -9.31 16.94 14.22
CA ILE A 70 -8.43 16.36 15.22
C ILE A 70 -8.76 16.94 16.60
N CYS A 71 -8.89 16.07 17.59
CA CYS A 71 -9.05 16.44 18.98
C CYS A 71 -7.76 17.12 19.49
N PRO A 72 -7.80 18.34 20.03
CA PRO A 72 -6.59 19.00 20.53
C PRO A 72 -5.92 18.31 21.74
N ILE A 73 -6.64 17.42 22.44
CA ILE A 73 -6.12 16.70 23.61
C ILE A 73 -5.42 15.41 23.21
N SER A 74 -6.07 14.56 22.40
CA SER A 74 -5.51 13.26 22.00
C SER A 74 -4.67 13.32 20.74
N LEU A 75 -4.81 14.37 19.94
CA LEU A 75 -4.23 14.49 18.60
C LEU A 75 -4.74 13.43 17.60
N ASP A 76 -5.87 12.80 17.92
CA ASP A 76 -6.56 11.83 17.07
C ASP A 76 -7.84 12.41 16.46
N PRO A 77 -8.34 11.88 15.33
CA PRO A 77 -9.64 12.24 14.78
C PRO A 77 -10.77 12.04 15.80
N MET A 78 -11.68 13.02 15.90
CA MET A 78 -12.83 12.94 16.81
C MET A 78 -13.92 11.99 16.28
N GLU A 79 -14.43 11.09 17.11
CA GLU A 79 -15.57 10.21 16.81
C GLU A 79 -16.89 10.79 17.37
N ASP A 80 -16.81 11.40 18.56
CA ASP A 80 -17.93 12.05 19.25
C ASP A 80 -17.53 13.49 19.68
N PRO A 81 -17.53 14.44 18.72
CA PRO A 81 -17.11 15.81 18.98
C PRO A 81 -18.13 16.54 19.87
N VAL A 82 -17.61 17.17 20.93
CA VAL A 82 -18.37 18.03 21.86
C VAL A 82 -17.71 19.40 21.97
N THR A 83 -18.53 20.45 22.12
CA THR A 83 -18.09 21.84 22.20
C THR A 83 -18.25 22.36 23.62
N LEU A 84 -17.23 23.09 24.09
CA LEU A 84 -17.27 23.82 25.35
C LEU A 84 -17.91 25.21 25.18
N CYS A 85 -18.23 25.87 26.29
CA CYS A 85 -18.70 27.26 26.29
C CYS A 85 -17.72 28.26 25.63
N THR A 86 -16.43 27.90 25.50
CA THR A 86 -15.40 28.65 24.77
C THR A 86 -15.48 28.51 23.24
N GLY A 87 -16.37 27.66 22.74
CA GLY A 87 -16.51 27.35 21.30
C GLY A 87 -15.49 26.33 20.77
N GLN A 88 -14.54 25.87 21.59
CA GLN A 88 -13.58 24.84 21.20
C GLN A 88 -14.23 23.45 21.21
N THR A 89 -13.86 22.61 20.25
CA THR A 89 -14.41 21.25 20.08
C THR A 89 -13.36 20.19 20.43
N TYR A 90 -13.77 19.16 21.15
CA TYR A 90 -12.93 18.05 21.60
C TYR A 90 -13.65 16.72 21.41
N GLU A 91 -12.90 15.63 21.43
CA GLU A 91 -13.48 14.30 21.62
C GLU A 91 -14.06 14.19 23.04
N ARG A 92 -15.31 13.72 23.17
CA ARG A 92 -16.05 13.64 24.44
C ARG A 92 -15.25 12.93 25.53
N SER A 93 -14.74 11.74 25.23
CA SER A 93 -14.03 10.92 26.23
C SER A 93 -12.80 11.64 26.80
N ASN A 94 -12.09 12.40 25.95
CA ASN A 94 -10.87 13.11 26.33
C ASN A 94 -11.17 14.35 27.18
N ILE A 95 -12.17 15.15 26.82
CA ILE A 95 -12.50 16.35 27.61
C ILE A 95 -13.16 16.00 28.95
N LEU A 96 -13.98 14.94 29.00
CA LEU A 96 -14.53 14.46 30.28
C LEU A 96 -13.43 13.93 31.21
N LYS A 97 -12.40 13.28 30.65
CA LYS A 97 -11.22 12.87 31.43
C LYS A 97 -10.43 14.07 31.93
N TRP A 98 -10.30 15.13 31.14
CA TRP A 98 -9.67 16.38 31.57
C TRP A 98 -10.37 16.97 32.79
N PHE A 99 -11.71 17.02 32.78
CA PHE A 99 -12.50 17.48 33.92
C PHE A 99 -12.39 16.53 35.13
N SER A 100 -12.35 15.21 34.91
CA SER A 100 -12.22 14.24 36.01
C SER A 100 -10.87 14.32 36.73
N LEU A 101 -9.85 14.94 36.12
CA LEU A 101 -8.56 15.24 36.75
C LEU A 101 -8.59 16.54 37.60
N GLY A 102 -9.74 17.21 37.68
CA GLY A 102 -9.93 18.43 38.47
C GLY A 102 -9.57 19.72 37.73
N HIS A 103 -9.41 19.67 36.41
CA HIS A 103 -9.17 20.87 35.61
C HIS A 103 -10.48 21.58 35.27
N CYS A 104 -10.58 22.87 35.61
CA CYS A 104 -11.72 23.75 35.28
C CYS A 104 -11.38 24.78 34.19
N THR A 105 -10.40 24.46 33.34
CA THR A 105 -9.93 25.33 32.25
C THR A 105 -10.13 24.69 30.89
N CYS A 106 -10.30 25.51 29.87
CA CYS A 106 -10.26 25.09 28.47
C CYS A 106 -8.84 24.67 28.08
N PRO A 107 -8.60 23.43 27.60
CA PRO A 107 -7.26 22.96 27.23
C PRO A 107 -6.56 23.80 26.17
N THR A 108 -7.32 24.36 25.22
CA THR A 108 -6.75 25.10 24.08
C THR A 108 -6.57 26.59 24.40
N THR A 109 -7.55 27.23 25.04
CA THR A 109 -7.51 28.68 25.30
C THR A 109 -6.90 29.04 26.64
N MET A 110 -6.70 28.05 27.53
CA MET A 110 -6.23 28.22 28.91
C MET A 110 -7.12 29.14 29.77
N GLN A 111 -8.36 29.40 29.34
CA GLN A 111 -9.33 30.22 30.07
C GLN A 111 -10.11 29.37 31.07
N GLU A 112 -10.44 29.93 32.23
CA GLU A 112 -11.38 29.31 33.17
C GLU A 112 -12.76 29.16 32.53
N LEU A 113 -13.36 27.98 32.74
CA LEU A 113 -14.69 27.67 32.28
C LEU A 113 -15.70 28.18 33.31
N TRP A 114 -16.64 29.01 32.86
CA TRP A 114 -17.77 29.45 33.69
C TRP A 114 -18.90 28.38 33.74
N ASP A 115 -18.82 27.37 32.87
CA ASP A 115 -19.70 26.21 32.80
C ASP A 115 -18.92 24.99 32.29
N ASP A 116 -19.04 23.85 32.96
CA ASP A 116 -18.39 22.58 32.63
C ASP A 116 -19.25 21.67 31.73
N THR A 117 -20.44 22.14 31.33
CA THR A 117 -21.29 21.38 30.41
C THR A 117 -20.65 21.21 29.04
N VAL A 118 -20.81 20.01 28.47
CA VAL A 118 -20.35 19.67 27.12
C VAL A 118 -21.54 19.59 26.18
N THR A 119 -21.52 20.38 25.11
CA THR A 119 -22.61 20.38 24.11
C THR A 119 -22.24 19.49 22.92
N PRO A 120 -23.03 18.47 22.55
CA PRO A 120 -22.75 17.64 21.37
C PRO A 120 -22.66 18.48 20.08
N ASN A 121 -21.57 18.36 19.33
CA ASN A 121 -21.37 19.09 18.08
C ASN A 121 -21.74 18.22 16.88
N ARG A 122 -23.05 18.11 16.62
CA ARG A 122 -23.57 17.29 15.52
C ARG A 122 -23.09 17.74 14.14
N THR A 123 -22.87 19.03 13.95
CA THR A 123 -22.34 19.57 12.68
C THR A 123 -20.93 19.06 12.44
N MET A 124 -20.03 19.17 13.43
CA MET A 124 -18.69 18.62 13.32
C MET A 124 -18.70 17.11 13.11
N GLN A 125 -19.55 16.38 13.83
CA GLN A 125 -19.69 14.93 13.67
C GLN A 125 -20.08 14.57 12.23
N GLN A 126 -21.03 15.29 11.62
CA GLN A 126 -21.44 15.06 10.24
C GLN A 126 -20.35 15.41 9.22
N LEU A 127 -19.60 16.50 9.44
CA LEU A 127 -18.49 16.90 8.59
C LEU A 127 -17.37 15.86 8.60
N ILE A 128 -16.96 15.42 9.79
CA ILE A 128 -15.97 14.36 9.99
C ILE A 128 -16.44 13.09 9.28
N TYR A 129 -17.68 12.66 9.54
CA TYR A 129 -18.25 11.48 8.91
C TYR A 129 -18.25 11.58 7.38
N SER A 130 -18.70 12.70 6.83
CA SER A 130 -18.76 12.91 5.37
C SER A 130 -17.38 12.87 4.74
N TRP A 131 -16.38 13.50 5.37
CA TRP A 131 -15.01 13.50 4.88
C TRP A 131 -14.40 12.09 4.87
N PHE A 132 -14.50 11.35 5.98
CA PHE A 132 -14.00 9.98 6.06
C PHE A 132 -14.73 9.05 5.08
N SER A 133 -16.06 9.18 4.97
CA SER A 133 -16.87 8.41 4.02
C SER A 133 -16.43 8.62 2.57
N GLN A 134 -16.25 9.88 2.15
CA GLN A 134 -15.80 10.17 0.78
C GLN A 134 -14.41 9.60 0.49
N LYS A 135 -13.46 9.77 1.41
CA LYS A 135 -12.10 9.23 1.27
C LYS A 135 -12.10 7.70 1.25
N PHE A 136 -12.91 7.09 2.10
CA PHE A 136 -13.06 5.65 2.20
C PHE A 136 -13.64 5.04 0.93
N LEU A 137 -14.73 5.63 0.42
CA LEU A 137 -15.35 5.20 -0.83
C LEU A 137 -14.41 5.37 -2.03
N ALA A 138 -13.67 6.48 -2.09
CA ALA A 138 -12.67 6.69 -3.13
C ALA A 138 -11.55 5.64 -3.07
N MET A 139 -11.04 5.34 -1.88
CA MET A 139 -10.03 4.30 -1.66
C MET A 139 -10.54 2.91 -2.07
N LYS A 140 -11.76 2.55 -1.65
CA LYS A 140 -12.40 1.27 -1.97
C LYS A 140 -12.61 1.12 -3.48
N LYS A 141 -13.17 2.13 -4.15
CA LYS A 141 -13.35 2.14 -5.60
C LYS A 141 -12.02 1.95 -6.32
N ARG A 142 -10.98 2.67 -5.91
CA ARG A 142 -9.64 2.54 -6.52
C ARG A 142 -9.06 1.14 -6.32
N SER A 143 -9.29 0.52 -5.17
CA SER A 143 -8.92 -0.86 -4.93
C SER A 143 -9.67 -1.83 -5.84
N GLU A 144 -10.99 -1.66 -5.98
CA GLU A 144 -11.83 -2.48 -6.88
C GLU A 144 -11.39 -2.33 -8.34
N ASP A 145 -11.09 -1.11 -8.79
CA ASP A 145 -10.56 -0.85 -10.14
C ASP A 145 -9.22 -1.56 -10.37
N VAL A 146 -8.32 -1.53 -9.38
CA VAL A 146 -7.02 -2.23 -9.43
C VAL A 146 -7.18 -3.74 -9.48
N GLN A 147 -8.10 -4.30 -8.68
CA GLN A 147 -8.41 -5.73 -8.70
C GLN A 147 -9.03 -6.14 -10.04
N GLY A 148 -10.00 -5.37 -10.53
CA GLY A 148 -10.64 -5.59 -11.83
C GLY A 148 -9.61 -5.58 -12.95
N ARG A 149 -8.67 -4.62 -12.94
CA ARG A 149 -7.58 -4.56 -13.92
C ARG A 149 -6.65 -5.78 -13.84
N ALA A 150 -6.29 -6.23 -12.64
CA ALA A 150 -5.45 -7.41 -12.48
C ALA A 150 -6.11 -8.68 -13.02
N ILE A 151 -7.42 -8.86 -12.76
CA ILE A 151 -8.21 -9.99 -13.27
C ILE A 151 -8.36 -9.91 -14.80
N GLU A 152 -8.62 -8.72 -15.34
CA GLU A 152 -8.68 -8.49 -16.79
C GLU A 152 -7.37 -8.89 -17.48
N LEU A 153 -6.23 -8.48 -16.92
CA LEU A 153 -4.91 -8.83 -17.44
C LEU A 153 -4.65 -10.34 -17.38
N LEU A 154 -5.08 -11.02 -16.32
CA LEU A 154 -5.01 -12.49 -16.22
C LEU A 154 -5.86 -13.19 -17.28
N GLU A 155 -7.07 -12.71 -17.55
CA GLU A 155 -7.93 -13.28 -18.59
C GLU A 155 -7.37 -13.02 -20.00
N ASN A 156 -6.81 -11.83 -20.22
CA ASN A 156 -6.15 -11.50 -21.48
C ASN A 156 -4.92 -12.37 -21.71
N LEU A 157 -4.16 -12.72 -20.67
CA LEU A 157 -2.97 -13.57 -20.75
C LEU A 157 -3.24 -14.93 -21.40
N LYS A 158 -4.45 -15.49 -21.17
CA LYS A 158 -4.90 -16.76 -21.78
C LYS A 158 -5.15 -16.63 -23.28
N LYS A 159 -5.54 -15.43 -23.75
CA LYS A 159 -5.93 -15.14 -25.14
C LYS A 159 -4.74 -14.72 -26.00
N VAL A 160 -3.84 -13.89 -25.45
CA VAL A 160 -2.75 -13.29 -26.21
C VAL A 160 -1.52 -14.20 -26.31
N LYS A 161 -0.76 -14.06 -27.41
CA LYS A 161 0.48 -14.80 -27.70
C LYS A 161 1.58 -13.84 -28.16
N GLY A 162 2.83 -14.31 -28.18
CA GLY A 162 3.97 -13.55 -28.69
C GLY A 162 4.22 -12.25 -27.92
N GLN A 163 4.51 -11.15 -28.63
CA GLN A 163 4.83 -9.86 -28.03
C GLN A 163 3.67 -9.26 -27.20
N ALA A 164 2.42 -9.46 -27.64
CA ALA A 164 1.26 -9.00 -26.87
C ALA A 164 1.21 -9.65 -25.48
N ARG A 165 1.60 -10.92 -25.36
CA ARG A 165 1.70 -11.61 -24.07
C ARG A 165 2.74 -10.99 -23.16
N VAL A 166 3.91 -10.65 -23.68
CA VAL A 166 4.98 -10.00 -22.91
C VAL A 166 4.50 -8.66 -22.36
N GLN A 167 3.79 -7.87 -23.19
CA GLN A 167 3.24 -6.59 -22.75
C GLN A 167 2.18 -6.75 -21.66
N THR A 168 1.24 -7.71 -21.81
CA THR A 168 0.25 -8.02 -20.77
C THR A 168 0.90 -8.46 -19.46
N LEU A 169 1.95 -9.30 -19.51
CA LEU A 169 2.71 -9.71 -18.33
C LEU A 169 3.42 -8.53 -17.66
N LYS A 170 4.02 -7.64 -18.45
CA LYS A 170 4.69 -6.45 -17.94
C LYS A 170 3.73 -5.52 -17.21
N GLU A 171 2.53 -5.31 -17.75
CA GLU A 171 1.48 -4.54 -17.08
C GLU A 171 1.00 -5.22 -15.79
N LEU A 172 0.78 -6.54 -15.84
CA LEU A 172 0.38 -7.30 -14.66
C LEU A 172 1.43 -7.21 -13.55
N ARG A 173 2.71 -7.33 -13.92
CA ARG A 173 3.85 -7.19 -13.01
C ARG A 173 3.85 -5.84 -12.31
N GLN A 174 3.62 -4.75 -13.03
CA GLN A 174 3.57 -3.40 -12.43
C GLN A 174 2.45 -3.29 -11.40
N VAL A 175 1.26 -3.79 -11.73
CA VAL A 175 0.09 -3.74 -10.84
C VAL A 175 0.31 -4.60 -9.59
N VAL A 176 0.85 -5.82 -9.75
CA VAL A 176 1.17 -6.74 -8.66
C VAL A 176 2.26 -6.18 -7.73
N ALA A 177 3.30 -5.57 -8.29
CA ALA A 177 4.37 -4.95 -7.50
C ALA A 177 3.88 -3.73 -6.69
N ALA A 178 2.95 -2.95 -7.24
CA ALA A 178 2.46 -1.72 -6.62
C ALA A 178 1.36 -1.94 -5.57
N HIS A 179 0.53 -2.98 -5.71
CA HIS A 179 -0.71 -3.10 -4.94
C HIS A 179 -0.89 -4.49 -4.30
N SER A 180 -1.04 -4.52 -2.97
CA SER A 180 -1.35 -5.76 -2.22
C SER A 180 -2.73 -6.33 -2.58
N THR A 181 -3.70 -5.47 -2.90
CA THR A 181 -5.05 -5.89 -3.32
C THR A 181 -5.03 -6.59 -4.67
N ALA A 182 -4.14 -6.18 -5.59
CA ALA A 182 -3.90 -6.88 -6.84
C ALA A 182 -3.24 -8.25 -6.62
N ARG A 183 -2.24 -8.34 -5.73
CA ARG A 183 -1.61 -9.62 -5.35
C ARG A 183 -2.66 -10.62 -4.89
N LYS A 184 -3.53 -10.21 -3.96
CA LYS A 184 -4.64 -11.04 -3.47
C LYS A 184 -5.59 -11.45 -4.60
N ALA A 185 -6.02 -10.51 -5.44
CA ALA A 185 -6.91 -10.84 -6.56
C ALA A 185 -6.28 -11.83 -7.56
N VAL A 186 -4.98 -11.71 -7.82
CA VAL A 186 -4.24 -12.67 -8.67
C VAL A 186 -4.21 -14.06 -8.04
N LEU A 187 -3.99 -14.16 -6.72
CA LEU A 187 -4.03 -15.44 -5.99
C LEU A 187 -5.43 -16.07 -6.05
N ASP A 188 -6.46 -15.31 -5.70
CA ASP A 188 -7.85 -15.79 -5.62
C ASP A 188 -8.39 -16.29 -6.98
N ASN A 189 -7.84 -15.79 -8.09
CA ASN A 189 -8.24 -16.15 -9.46
C ASN A 189 -7.31 -17.18 -10.13
N GLY A 190 -6.50 -17.92 -9.36
CA GLY A 190 -5.61 -18.96 -9.90
C GLY A 190 -4.48 -18.41 -10.79
N GLY A 191 -4.12 -17.14 -10.59
CA GLY A 191 -3.10 -16.45 -11.35
C GLY A 191 -1.71 -17.07 -11.14
N THR A 192 -1.40 -17.58 -9.95
CA THR A 192 -0.13 -18.26 -9.66
C THR A 192 0.08 -19.48 -10.56
N ALA A 193 -0.91 -20.37 -10.66
CA ALA A 193 -0.85 -21.53 -11.53
C ALA A 193 -0.78 -21.10 -13.01
N SER A 194 -1.55 -20.08 -13.40
CA SER A 194 -1.55 -19.54 -14.76
C SER A 194 -0.18 -18.98 -15.16
N VAL A 195 0.44 -18.17 -14.31
CA VAL A 195 1.77 -17.57 -14.56
C VAL A 195 2.86 -18.64 -14.47
N SER A 196 2.80 -19.54 -13.50
CA SER A 196 3.75 -20.66 -13.39
C SER A 196 3.70 -21.58 -14.61
N SER A 197 2.52 -21.80 -15.21
CA SER A 197 2.39 -22.61 -16.42
C SER A 197 3.12 -22.02 -17.64
N LEU A 198 3.39 -20.71 -17.63
CA LEU A 198 4.18 -20.03 -18.66
C LEU A 198 5.67 -20.30 -18.54
N LEU A 199 6.15 -20.83 -17.41
CA LEU A 199 7.55 -21.26 -17.25
C LEU A 199 7.66 -22.72 -17.70
N GLY A 200 8.11 -22.92 -18.93
CA GLY A 200 8.33 -24.24 -19.51
C GLY A 200 9.57 -24.28 -20.40
N PRO A 201 9.91 -25.44 -20.99
CA PRO A 201 11.15 -25.64 -21.73
C PRO A 201 11.35 -24.71 -22.94
N PHE A 202 10.26 -24.20 -23.51
CA PHE A 202 10.26 -23.34 -24.71
C PHE A 202 9.92 -21.88 -24.41
N THR A 203 9.96 -21.50 -23.14
CA THR A 203 9.65 -20.14 -22.71
C THR A 203 10.80 -19.20 -23.05
N THR A 204 10.49 -18.10 -23.73
CA THR A 204 11.49 -17.08 -24.04
C THR A 204 11.91 -16.33 -22.78
N HIS A 205 13.16 -15.85 -22.72
CA HIS A 205 13.65 -15.03 -21.60
C HIS A 205 12.75 -13.82 -21.31
N ALA A 206 12.14 -13.22 -22.33
CA ALA A 206 11.21 -12.09 -22.17
C ALA A 206 9.95 -12.49 -21.37
N VAL A 207 9.34 -13.64 -21.71
CA VAL A 207 8.15 -14.14 -20.97
C VAL A 207 8.56 -14.62 -19.59
N GLY A 208 9.66 -15.37 -19.49
CA GLY A 208 10.16 -15.90 -18.21
C GLY A 208 10.52 -14.82 -17.21
N SER A 209 11.19 -13.74 -17.65
CA SER A 209 11.58 -12.63 -16.79
C SER A 209 10.38 -11.93 -16.17
N GLU A 210 9.34 -11.66 -16.96
CA GLU A 210 8.13 -11.02 -16.45
C GLU A 210 7.34 -11.98 -15.53
N ALA A 211 7.24 -13.25 -15.90
CA ALA A 211 6.57 -14.27 -15.08
C ALA A 211 7.23 -14.44 -13.70
N VAL A 212 8.57 -14.57 -13.66
CA VAL A 212 9.33 -14.64 -12.39
C VAL A 212 9.17 -13.34 -11.58
N GLY A 213 9.18 -12.19 -12.25
CA GLY A 213 8.95 -10.89 -11.61
C GLY A 213 7.55 -10.73 -11.00
N ILE A 214 6.54 -11.44 -11.51
CA ILE A 214 5.21 -11.52 -10.89
C ILE A 214 5.25 -12.48 -9.70
N LEU A 215 5.75 -13.70 -9.89
CA LEU A 215 5.73 -14.78 -8.89
C LEU A 215 6.46 -14.41 -7.60
N VAL A 216 7.58 -13.67 -7.68
CA VAL A 216 8.33 -13.22 -6.49
C VAL A 216 7.55 -12.26 -5.59
N ASN A 217 6.49 -11.64 -6.12
CA ASN A 217 5.63 -10.73 -5.36
C ASN A 217 4.35 -11.42 -4.86
N LEU A 218 4.17 -12.72 -5.12
CA LEU A 218 3.01 -13.48 -4.69
C LEU A 218 3.37 -14.41 -3.53
N ASP A 219 2.43 -14.58 -2.60
CA ASP A 219 2.55 -15.57 -1.53
C ASP A 219 2.26 -16.95 -2.10
N LEU A 220 3.32 -17.71 -2.40
CA LEU A 220 3.24 -19.01 -3.07
C LEU A 220 2.85 -20.12 -2.08
N ASP A 221 1.75 -20.81 -2.36
CA ASP A 221 1.33 -22.00 -1.63
C ASP A 221 2.22 -23.21 -1.94
N PHE A 222 2.09 -24.27 -1.13
CA PHE A 222 2.90 -25.49 -1.28
C PHE A 222 2.77 -26.12 -2.68
N ALA A 223 1.55 -26.15 -3.23
CA ALA A 223 1.31 -26.70 -4.57
C ALA A 223 2.03 -25.90 -5.66
N SER A 224 1.98 -24.56 -5.60
CA SER A 224 2.72 -23.71 -6.53
C SER A 224 4.23 -23.83 -6.39
N LYS A 225 4.75 -23.90 -5.15
CA LYS A 225 6.18 -24.14 -4.89
C LYS A 225 6.64 -25.47 -5.50
N SER A 226 5.89 -26.56 -5.25
CA SER A 226 6.17 -27.88 -5.83
C SER A 226 6.17 -27.87 -7.38
N ASN A 227 5.22 -27.15 -7.99
CA ASN A 227 5.16 -26.98 -9.44
C ASN A 227 6.34 -26.17 -10.01
N LEU A 228 6.84 -25.19 -9.26
CA LEU A 228 7.99 -24.35 -9.64
C LEU A 228 9.34 -25.04 -9.41
N ARG A 229 9.43 -25.99 -8.47
CA ARG A 229 10.62 -26.81 -8.19
C ARG A 229 10.95 -27.83 -9.28
N GLN A 230 10.10 -27.99 -10.29
CA GLN A 230 10.35 -28.90 -11.41
C GLN A 230 11.67 -28.56 -12.11
N PRO A 231 12.56 -29.54 -12.40
CA PRO A 231 13.91 -29.29 -12.89
C PRO A 231 13.97 -28.40 -14.13
N ALA A 232 13.01 -28.56 -15.06
CA ALA A 232 12.93 -27.74 -16.27
C ALA A 232 12.69 -26.24 -15.97
N LYS A 233 11.89 -25.92 -14.95
CA LYS A 233 11.61 -24.54 -14.56
C LYS A 233 12.77 -23.92 -13.79
N VAL A 234 13.39 -24.70 -12.92
CA VAL A 234 14.60 -24.30 -12.19
C VAL A 234 15.74 -24.02 -13.16
N SER A 235 15.97 -24.89 -14.15
CA SER A 235 16.98 -24.67 -15.20
C SER A 235 16.74 -23.35 -15.94
N LEU A 236 15.50 -23.08 -16.36
CA LEU A 236 15.15 -21.81 -17.01
C LEU A 236 15.44 -20.60 -16.10
N MET A 237 15.16 -20.68 -14.80
CA MET A 237 15.50 -19.61 -13.85
C MET A 237 17.02 -19.41 -13.73
N VAL A 238 17.80 -20.48 -13.75
CA VAL A 238 19.28 -20.43 -13.73
C VAL A 238 19.83 -19.82 -15.02
N ASP A 239 19.24 -20.14 -16.18
CA ASP A 239 19.63 -19.55 -17.46
C ASP A 239 19.34 -18.04 -17.47
N MET A 240 18.15 -17.64 -16.99
CA MET A 240 17.79 -16.23 -16.81
C MET A 240 18.67 -15.51 -15.78
N LEU A 241 19.14 -16.19 -14.73
CA LEU A 241 20.10 -15.64 -13.78
C LEU A 241 21.48 -15.39 -14.42
N ASN A 242 21.88 -16.22 -15.38
CA ASN A 242 23.17 -16.06 -16.05
C ASN A 242 23.15 -14.95 -17.12
N GLU A 243 22.08 -14.89 -17.92
CA GLU A 243 22.01 -14.04 -19.11
C GLU A 243 21.07 -12.82 -18.99
N GLY A 244 20.22 -12.78 -17.96
CA GLY A 244 19.18 -11.76 -17.81
C GLY A 244 19.68 -10.38 -17.37
N SER A 245 18.75 -9.42 -17.30
CA SER A 245 19.00 -8.11 -16.71
C SER A 245 19.26 -8.22 -15.20
N ILE A 246 19.88 -7.20 -14.59
CA ILE A 246 20.10 -7.20 -13.13
C ILE A 246 18.82 -7.44 -12.33
N GLU A 247 17.70 -6.86 -12.78
CA GLU A 247 16.39 -7.04 -12.16
C GLU A 247 15.91 -8.49 -12.29
N THR A 248 16.04 -9.08 -13.48
CA THR A 248 15.74 -10.50 -13.72
C THR A 248 16.57 -11.41 -12.81
N LYS A 249 17.88 -11.12 -12.66
CA LYS A 249 18.79 -11.87 -11.79
C LYS A 249 18.35 -11.82 -10.33
N ILE A 250 18.02 -10.64 -9.83
CA ILE A 250 17.50 -10.44 -8.47
C ILE A 250 16.20 -11.24 -8.27
N ASN A 251 15.26 -11.13 -9.21
CA ASN A 251 13.97 -11.82 -9.09
C ASN A 251 14.12 -13.35 -9.17
N CYS A 252 14.99 -13.87 -10.04
CA CYS A 252 15.28 -15.31 -10.10
C CYS A 252 15.91 -15.80 -8.80
N THR A 253 16.87 -15.04 -8.25
CA THR A 253 17.55 -15.36 -6.99
C THR A 253 16.55 -15.44 -5.83
N ARG A 254 15.71 -14.41 -5.68
CA ARG A 254 14.65 -14.38 -4.65
C ARG A 254 13.63 -15.49 -4.83
N LEU A 255 13.21 -15.77 -6.06
CA LEU A 255 12.26 -16.85 -6.31
C LEU A 255 12.86 -18.22 -5.94
N ILE A 256 14.12 -18.48 -6.30
CA ILE A 256 14.81 -19.72 -5.91
C ILE A 256 14.91 -19.81 -4.38
N GLU A 257 15.25 -18.72 -3.70
CA GLU A 257 15.29 -18.65 -2.24
C GLU A 257 13.91 -18.98 -1.61
N MET A 258 12.82 -18.39 -2.11
CA MET A 258 11.45 -18.70 -1.67
C MET A 258 11.06 -20.17 -1.91
N LEU A 259 11.63 -20.81 -2.94
CA LEU A 259 11.42 -22.23 -3.23
C LEU A 259 12.23 -23.13 -2.29
N MET A 260 13.35 -22.66 -1.74
CA MET A 260 14.17 -23.40 -0.78
C MET A 260 13.58 -23.35 0.64
N GLU A 261 12.77 -22.35 0.95
CA GLU A 261 12.05 -22.29 2.23
C GLU A 261 11.08 -23.48 2.39
N GLY A 262 11.40 -24.41 3.30
CA GLY A 262 10.58 -25.56 3.69
C GLY A 262 11.38 -26.88 3.79
N THR A 263 10.88 -27.84 4.55
CA THR A 263 11.58 -29.11 4.89
C THR A 263 11.66 -30.13 3.75
N ASP A 264 10.90 -29.95 2.66
CA ASP A 264 10.71 -30.95 1.61
C ASP A 264 11.47 -30.57 0.31
N PHE A 265 12.74 -30.20 0.44
CA PHE A 265 13.55 -29.79 -0.72
C PHE A 265 14.47 -30.92 -1.19
N GLU A 266 14.14 -31.53 -2.33
CA GLU A 266 15.01 -32.50 -3.02
C GLU A 266 16.21 -31.76 -3.64
N HIS A 267 17.40 -31.97 -3.06
CA HIS A 267 18.62 -31.17 -3.26
C HIS A 267 19.28 -31.27 -4.65
N GLU A 268 18.79 -32.14 -5.52
CA GLU A 268 19.49 -32.50 -6.75
C GLU A 268 19.38 -31.42 -7.85
N SER A 269 18.30 -30.63 -7.86
CA SER A 269 18.07 -29.62 -8.92
C SER A 269 18.78 -28.28 -8.70
N LEU A 270 19.17 -27.94 -7.46
CA LEU A 270 19.83 -26.66 -7.15
C LEU A 270 21.35 -26.75 -6.98
N SER A 271 21.93 -27.95 -6.94
CA SER A 271 23.39 -28.14 -6.84
C SER A 271 24.12 -27.90 -8.17
N SER A 272 23.52 -27.17 -9.11
CA SER A 272 24.12 -26.92 -10.42
C SER A 272 25.25 -25.90 -10.33
N LEU A 273 26.40 -26.22 -10.93
CA LEU A 273 27.52 -25.27 -11.07
C LEU A 273 27.09 -23.97 -11.77
N SER A 274 26.12 -24.05 -12.68
CA SER A 274 25.57 -22.88 -13.38
C SER A 274 24.83 -21.90 -12.46
N LEU A 275 24.10 -22.39 -11.44
CA LEU A 275 23.47 -21.53 -10.42
C LEU A 275 24.55 -20.78 -9.65
N LEU A 276 25.56 -21.51 -9.19
CA LEU A 276 26.65 -20.98 -8.41
C LEU A 276 27.44 -19.89 -9.14
N VAL A 277 27.80 -20.16 -10.41
CA VAL A 277 28.48 -19.19 -11.27
C VAL A 277 27.62 -17.93 -11.46
N GLY A 278 26.32 -18.10 -11.67
CA GLY A 278 25.37 -16.99 -11.77
C GLY A 278 25.35 -16.11 -10.51
N LEU A 279 25.29 -16.74 -9.34
CA LEU A 279 25.28 -16.03 -8.05
C LEU A 279 26.61 -15.32 -7.76
N LEU A 280 27.74 -15.95 -8.03
CA LEU A 280 29.05 -15.31 -7.82
C LEU A 280 29.24 -14.10 -8.75
N ARG A 281 28.77 -14.18 -10.00
CA ARG A 281 28.74 -13.03 -10.90
C ARG A 281 27.87 -11.90 -10.35
N LEU A 282 26.72 -12.23 -9.76
CA LEU A 282 25.80 -11.25 -9.16
C LEU A 282 26.41 -10.59 -7.92
N VAL A 283 27.03 -11.36 -7.03
CA VAL A 283 27.69 -10.85 -5.80
C VAL A 283 28.93 -10.01 -6.12
N LYS A 284 29.67 -10.37 -7.18
CA LYS A 284 30.85 -9.61 -7.62
C LYS A 284 30.48 -8.24 -8.21
N ASP A 285 29.25 -8.06 -8.66
CA ASP A 285 28.79 -6.79 -9.23
C ASP A 285 28.43 -5.76 -8.16
N LYS A 286 29.43 -4.97 -7.75
CA LYS A 286 29.30 -3.93 -6.72
C LYS A 286 28.41 -2.75 -7.14
N ARG A 287 27.97 -2.66 -8.40
CA ARG A 287 27.12 -1.54 -8.88
C ARG A 287 25.69 -1.65 -8.38
N HIS A 288 25.27 -2.85 -7.98
CA HIS A 288 23.89 -3.17 -7.64
C HIS A 288 23.81 -3.79 -6.25
N PRO A 289 23.68 -2.99 -5.17
CA PRO A 289 23.66 -3.51 -3.80
C PRO A 289 22.52 -4.50 -3.56
N ASN A 290 21.35 -4.27 -4.17
CA ASN A 290 20.22 -5.20 -4.11
C ASN A 290 20.53 -6.56 -4.75
N GLY A 291 21.37 -6.59 -5.79
CA GLY A 291 21.87 -7.82 -6.41
C GLY A 291 22.81 -8.57 -5.49
N LEU A 292 23.76 -7.85 -4.88
CA LEU A 292 24.68 -8.41 -3.90
C LEU A 292 23.94 -9.04 -2.72
N LEU A 293 22.96 -8.32 -2.14
CA LEU A 293 22.17 -8.82 -1.01
C LEU A 293 21.39 -10.09 -1.36
N ALA A 294 20.69 -10.09 -2.50
CA ALA A 294 19.94 -11.26 -2.95
C ALA A 294 20.88 -12.45 -3.21
N GLY A 295 22.01 -12.22 -3.89
CA GLY A 295 22.98 -13.26 -4.20
C GLY A 295 23.61 -13.88 -2.95
N LEU A 296 23.99 -13.06 -1.96
CA LEU A 296 24.52 -13.54 -0.68
C LEU A 296 23.46 -14.29 0.14
N GLY A 297 22.20 -13.81 0.16
CA GLY A 297 21.08 -14.47 0.82
C GLY A 297 20.90 -15.90 0.32
N LEU A 298 20.79 -16.06 -1.00
CA LEU A 298 20.65 -17.39 -1.59
C LEU A 298 21.89 -18.28 -1.38
N LEU A 299 23.11 -17.73 -1.51
CA LEU A 299 24.33 -18.50 -1.23
C LEU A 299 24.37 -19.00 0.22
N LYS A 300 23.98 -18.16 1.18
CA LYS A 300 23.87 -18.55 2.60
C LYS A 300 22.84 -19.67 2.77
N SER A 301 21.67 -19.55 2.14
CA SER A 301 20.62 -20.57 2.17
C SER A 301 21.10 -21.90 1.57
N ILE A 302 21.85 -21.88 0.47
CA ILE A 302 22.45 -23.09 -0.14
C ILE A 302 23.50 -23.71 0.80
N CYS A 303 24.39 -22.91 1.39
CA CYS A 303 25.45 -23.42 2.27
C CYS A 303 24.94 -23.97 3.61
N SER A 304 23.76 -23.53 4.05
CA SER A 304 23.16 -23.97 5.32
C SER A 304 22.51 -25.36 5.23
N HIS A 305 22.34 -25.91 4.03
CA HIS A 305 21.88 -27.27 3.83
C HIS A 305 23.07 -28.25 3.75
N GLU A 306 23.13 -29.20 4.69
CA GLU A 306 24.28 -30.10 4.97
C GLU A 306 24.82 -30.89 3.76
N SER A 307 24.03 -31.10 2.72
CA SER A 307 24.33 -31.96 1.57
C SER A 307 25.20 -31.33 0.47
N VAL A 308 25.38 -30.00 0.44
CA VAL A 308 26.17 -29.28 -0.60
C VAL A 308 27.65 -29.10 -0.20
N THR A 309 28.01 -29.50 1.02
CA THR A 309 29.34 -29.36 1.62
C THR A 309 30.42 -30.20 0.91
N GLY A 310 30.05 -31.31 0.28
CA GLY A 310 30.99 -32.21 -0.42
C GLY A 310 31.54 -31.69 -1.76
N LEU A 311 30.80 -30.82 -2.46
CA LEU A 311 31.23 -30.25 -3.76
C LEU A 311 31.81 -28.83 -3.62
N SER A 312 31.61 -28.17 -2.47
CA SER A 312 31.87 -26.75 -2.27
C SER A 312 33.02 -26.40 -1.32
N CYS A 313 33.80 -27.36 -0.82
CA CYS A 313 34.96 -27.05 0.03
C CYS A 313 36.30 -27.13 -0.68
N GLU A 314 36.44 -27.91 -1.76
CA GLU A 314 37.77 -28.11 -2.39
C GLU A 314 38.18 -27.00 -3.37
N HIS A 315 37.23 -26.17 -3.85
CA HIS A 315 37.49 -25.11 -4.83
C HIS A 315 37.30 -23.68 -4.29
N TRP A 316 36.96 -23.53 -3.02
CA TRP A 316 36.54 -22.26 -2.46
C TRP A 316 37.61 -21.70 -1.54
N ASP A 317 38.31 -20.68 -2.03
CA ASP A 317 39.20 -19.85 -1.22
C ASP A 317 38.38 -19.19 -0.10
N SER A 318 38.42 -19.79 1.09
CA SER A 318 37.57 -19.47 2.25
C SER A 318 37.72 -18.01 2.71
N SER A 319 38.75 -17.31 2.22
CA SER A 319 39.05 -15.91 2.46
C SER A 319 38.02 -14.93 1.86
N SER A 320 37.47 -15.23 0.67
CA SER A 320 36.61 -14.28 -0.07
C SER A 320 35.15 -14.29 0.37
N ILE A 321 34.62 -15.46 0.77
CA ILE A 321 33.27 -15.57 1.35
C ILE A 321 33.31 -15.20 2.83
N GLY A 322 34.32 -15.68 3.56
CA GLY A 322 34.51 -15.34 4.98
C GLY A 322 34.53 -13.84 5.19
N GLY A 323 35.32 -13.10 4.40
CA GLY A 323 35.38 -11.63 4.49
C GLY A 323 34.12 -10.88 4.05
N ALA A 324 33.24 -11.50 3.24
CA ALA A 324 31.97 -10.91 2.83
C ALA A 324 30.85 -11.20 3.84
N LEU A 325 30.84 -12.38 4.45
CA LEU A 325 29.89 -12.77 5.49
C LEU A 325 30.21 -12.10 6.84
N THR A 326 31.48 -12.00 7.25
CA THR A 326 31.87 -11.34 8.51
C THR A 326 31.67 -9.83 8.49
N LYS A 327 31.62 -9.20 7.30
CA LYS A 327 31.29 -7.77 7.15
C LYS A 327 29.80 -7.48 7.25
N PHE A 328 28.94 -8.51 7.27
CA PHE A 328 27.50 -8.37 7.36
C PHE A 328 26.97 -8.61 8.80
N GLU A 329 27.79 -9.19 9.67
CA GLU A 329 27.50 -9.41 11.10
C GLU A 329 28.03 -8.29 12.02
N GLN A 330 28.46 -7.15 11.46
CA GLN A 330 28.83 -5.93 12.19
C GLN A 330 27.97 -4.74 11.76
#